data_AF-A0A249PET5-F1
#
_entry.id   AF-A0A249PET5-F1
#
_cell.length_a   1.000
_cell.length_b   1.000
_cell.length_c   1.000
_cell.angle_alpha   90.00
_cell.angle_beta   90.00
_cell.angle_gamma   90.00
#
_symmetry.space_group_name_H-M   'P 1'
#
loop_
_entity.id
_entity.type
_entity.pdbx_description
1 polymer ?
#
loop_
_entity_poly.entity_id
_entity_poly.type
_entity_poly.pdbx_seq_one_letter_code
_entity_poly.pdbx_strand_id
1 'polypeptide(L)'
;MKLIGRLRCRIGWHRRLDVIQSFGSAQHIGCPDCGKRFGIHHGIRSVVPWDADLHSMYEMMGYDVNGPLSRWERYRAVKVRQ
;
A
#
# COMPACT_ATOMS: atom_id res chain seq x y z
N MET A 1 -12.53 -7.37 -16.08
CA MET A 1 -12.52 -8.56 -15.18
C MET A 1 -12.12 -8.19 -13.73
N LYS A 2 -12.86 -7.30 -13.05
CA LYS A 2 -12.39 -6.67 -11.78
C LYS A 2 -13.06 -7.20 -10.49
N LEU A 3 -14.21 -7.88 -10.59
CA LEU A 3 -14.92 -8.38 -9.41
C LEU A 3 -14.18 -9.54 -8.72
N ILE A 4 -13.73 -10.53 -9.50
CA ILE A 4 -13.04 -11.73 -8.96
C ILE A 4 -11.72 -11.36 -8.27
N GLY A 5 -10.96 -10.41 -8.85
CA GLY A 5 -9.73 -9.91 -8.23
C GLY A 5 -9.97 -9.22 -6.88
N ARG A 6 -11.02 -8.40 -6.77
CA ARG A 6 -11.39 -7.75 -5.50
C ARG A 6 -11.94 -8.73 -4.46
N LEU A 7 -12.70 -9.73 -4.89
CA LEU A 7 -13.19 -10.81 -4.03
C LEU A 7 -12.01 -11.61 -3.42
N ARG A 8 -11.02 -11.98 -4.25
CA ARG A 8 -9.81 -12.67 -3.78
C ARG A 8 -8.96 -11.81 -2.83
N CYS A 9 -8.88 -10.49 -3.08
CA CYS A 9 -8.23 -9.56 -2.14
C CYS A 9 -8.97 -9.45 -0.79
N ARG A 10 -10.28 -9.76 -0.76
CA ARG A 10 -11.10 -9.67 0.45
C ARG A 10 -10.77 -10.79 1.44
N ILE A 11 -10.41 -11.98 0.94
CA ILE A 11 -9.92 -13.12 1.72
C ILE A 11 -8.41 -13.07 1.97
N GLY A 12 -7.76 -11.91 1.77
CA GLY A 12 -6.33 -11.71 2.04
C GLY A 12 -5.38 -12.16 0.93
N TRP A 13 -5.90 -12.71 -0.17
CA TRP A 13 -5.07 -13.25 -1.24
C TRP A 13 -4.78 -12.18 -2.31
N HIS A 14 -3.73 -11.40 -2.05
CA HIS A 14 -3.23 -10.38 -2.95
C HIS A 14 -2.19 -10.98 -3.92
N ARG A 15 -2.45 -10.94 -5.24
CA ARG A 15 -1.51 -11.46 -6.26
C ARG A 15 -0.34 -10.51 -6.51
N ARG A 16 -0.54 -9.21 -6.28
CA ARG A 16 0.44 -8.16 -6.54
C ARG A 16 0.30 -7.05 -5.50
N LEU A 17 1.45 -6.60 -5.02
CA LEU A 17 1.62 -5.47 -4.13
C LEU A 17 2.67 -4.56 -4.77
N ASP A 18 2.30 -3.30 -4.99
CA ASP A 18 3.20 -2.28 -5.48
C ASP A 18 3.85 -1.59 -4.27
N VAL A 19 5.15 -1.28 -4.36
CA VAL A 19 5.84 -0.47 -3.35
C VAL A 19 5.49 0.99 -3.60
N ILE A 20 4.86 1.64 -2.62
CA ILE A 20 4.51 3.06 -2.64
C ILE A 20 5.73 3.88 -2.20
N GLN A 21 6.38 3.47 -1.11
CA GLN A 21 7.56 4.14 -0.55
C GLN A 21 8.39 3.16 0.28
N SER A 22 9.71 3.37 0.32
CA SER A 22 10.64 2.61 1.15
C SER A 22 11.25 3.51 2.24
N PHE A 23 11.36 2.99 3.45
CA PHE A 23 11.90 3.65 4.65
C PHE A 23 13.10 2.86 5.21
N GLY A 24 13.98 2.36 4.33
CA GLY A 24 15.03 1.43 4.70
C GLY A 24 14.50 0.01 4.89
N SER A 25 14.44 -0.48 6.13
CA SER A 25 13.96 -1.85 6.45
C SER A 25 12.45 -2.00 6.39
N ALA A 26 11.71 -0.91 6.21
CA ALA A 26 10.27 -0.91 6.11
C ALA A 26 9.75 -0.32 4.79
N GLN A 27 8.54 -0.69 4.39
CA GLN A 27 7.92 -0.23 3.15
C GLN A 27 6.43 0.04 3.35
N HIS A 28 5.97 1.14 2.77
CA HIS A 28 4.56 1.37 2.48
C HIS A 28 4.23 0.69 1.15
N ILE A 29 3.31 -0.25 1.16
CA ILE A 29 2.89 -1.01 -0.03
C ILE A 29 1.38 -0.91 -0.24
N GLY A 30 0.94 -1.08 -1.50
CA GLY A 30 -0.45 -0.99 -1.89
C GLY A 30 -0.86 -2.06 -2.90
N CYS A 31 -2.06 -2.60 -2.75
CA CYS A 31 -2.65 -3.49 -3.75
C CYS A 31 -3.36 -2.66 -4.82
N PRO A 32 -2.93 -2.68 -6.10
CA PRO A 32 -3.56 -1.87 -7.15
C PRO A 32 -5.02 -2.28 -7.41
N ASP A 33 -5.38 -3.56 -7.21
CA ASP A 33 -6.71 -4.08 -7.54
C ASP A 33 -7.79 -3.64 -6.54
N CYS A 34 -7.50 -3.77 -5.23
CA CYS A 34 -8.45 -3.46 -4.17
C CYS A 34 -8.20 -2.13 -3.48
N GLY A 35 -7.01 -1.54 -3.62
CA GLY A 35 -6.65 -0.27 -2.99
C GLY A 35 -6.23 -0.37 -1.52
N LYS A 36 -6.24 -1.56 -0.90
CA LYS A 36 -5.73 -1.75 0.45
C LYS A 36 -4.24 -1.43 0.51
N ARG A 37 -3.83 -0.86 1.63
CA ARG A 37 -2.46 -0.40 1.90
C ARG A 37 -1.95 -1.08 3.17
N PHE A 38 -0.66 -1.36 3.21
CA PHE A 38 0.00 -2.05 4.30
C PHE A 38 1.39 -1.47 4.56
N GLY A 39 1.83 -1.55 5.81
CA GLY A 39 3.23 -1.40 6.20
C GLY A 39 3.88 -2.78 6.31
N ILE A 40 5.06 -2.95 5.72
CA ILE A 40 5.91 -4.13 5.93
C ILE A 40 7.19 -3.69 6.62
N HIS A 41 7.62 -4.42 7.65
CA HIS A 41 8.97 -4.31 8.19
C HIS A 41 9.73 -5.61 7.98
N HIS A 42 10.70 -5.61 7.06
CA HIS A 42 11.44 -6.80 6.64
C HIS A 42 12.26 -7.42 7.78
N GLY A 43 12.87 -6.59 8.62
CA GLY A 43 13.72 -7.06 9.73
C GLY A 43 12.99 -7.89 10.79
N ILE A 44 11.70 -7.63 11.01
CA ILE A 44 10.87 -8.36 11.98
C ILE A 44 9.76 -9.19 11.32
N ARG A 45 9.79 -9.28 9.98
CA ARG A 45 8.83 -10.03 9.15
C ARG A 45 7.36 -9.73 9.50
N SER A 46 7.06 -8.46 9.77
CA SER A 46 5.70 -8.02 10.12
C SER A 46 5.02 -7.34 8.94
N VAL A 47 3.70 -7.54 8.86
CA VAL A 47 2.82 -6.85 7.92
C VAL A 47 1.63 -6.32 8.72
N VAL A 48 1.39 -5.02 8.65
CA VAL A 48 0.28 -4.34 9.34
C VAL A 48 -0.53 -3.51 8.36
N PRO A 49 -1.83 -3.28 8.60
CA PRO A 49 -2.60 -2.32 7.83
C PRO A 49 -1.93 -0.94 7.85
N TRP A 50 -2.00 -0.21 6.73
CA TRP A 50 -1.61 1.20 6.72
C TRP A 50 -2.79 2.05 7.19
N ASP A 51 -2.85 2.31 8.49
CA ASP A 51 -3.85 3.14 9.16
C ASP A 51 -3.34 4.58 9.39
N ALA A 52 -4.16 5.39 10.06
CA ALA A 52 -3.83 6.79 10.35
C ALA A 52 -2.63 6.90 11.31
N ASP A 53 -2.53 6.02 12.29
CA ASP A 53 -1.47 6.06 13.30
C ASP A 53 -0.11 5.73 12.66
N LEU A 54 -0.04 4.68 11.84
CA LEU A 54 1.17 4.33 11.10
C LEU A 54 1.55 5.43 10.10
N HIS A 55 0.56 6.05 9.46
CA HIS A 55 0.78 7.18 8.56
C HIS A 55 1.45 8.34 9.31
N SER A 56 0.85 8.79 10.41
CA SER A 56 1.36 9.89 11.22
C SER A 56 2.72 9.59 11.85
N MET A 57 2.98 8.34 12.24
CA MET A 57 4.29 7.93 12.74
C MET A 57 5.40 8.23 11.72
N TYR A 58 5.22 7.84 10.46
CA TYR A 58 6.23 8.10 9.41
C TYR A 58 6.34 9.58 9.04
N GLU A 59 5.25 10.34 9.07
CA GLU A 59 5.31 11.80 8.88
C GLU A 59 6.10 12.47 10.01
N MET A 60 5.87 12.08 11.27
CA MET A 60 6.63 12.59 12.43
C MET A 60 8.11 12.22 12.37
N MET A 61 8.45 11.09 11.75
CA MET A 61 9.85 10.71 11.45
C MET A 61 10.47 11.51 10.30
N GLY A 62 9.73 12.44 9.69
CA GLY A 62 10.22 13.37 8.66
C GLY A 62 10.05 12.89 7.22
N TYR A 63 9.30 11.82 6.99
CA TYR A 63 9.04 11.34 5.62
C TYR A 63 7.85 12.05 4.98
N ASP A 64 7.98 12.45 3.71
CA ASP A 64 6.83 12.81 2.87
C ASP A 64 6.10 11.54 2.44
N VAL A 65 5.04 11.20 3.15
CA VAL A 65 4.19 10.03 2.87
C VAL A 65 3.12 10.35 1.82
N ASN A 66 2.64 11.59 1.78
CA ASN A 66 1.52 12.01 0.93
C ASN A 66 1.91 12.14 -0.54
N GLY A 67 3.12 12.62 -0.83
CA GLY A 67 3.64 12.75 -2.20
C GLY A 67 3.65 11.42 -2.96
N PRO A 68 4.35 10.39 -2.46
CA PRO A 68 4.37 9.05 -3.07
C PRO A 68 2.98 8.41 -3.13
N LEU A 69 2.19 8.53 -2.06
CA LEU A 69 0.84 7.98 -2.01
C LEU A 69 -0.06 8.58 -3.11
N SER A 70 -0.10 9.90 -3.24
CA SER A 70 -0.92 10.58 -4.25
C SER A 70 -0.52 10.20 -5.69
N ARG A 71 0.77 9.91 -5.92
CA ARG A 71 1.28 9.45 -7.22
C ARG A 71 0.79 8.02 -7.50
N TRP A 72 0.87 7.14 -6.52
CA TRP A 72 0.39 5.77 -6.64
C TRP A 72 -1.14 5.70 -6.85
N GLU A 73 -1.91 6.52 -6.15
CA GLU A 73 -3.36 6.59 -6.31
C GLU A 73 -3.77 7.02 -7.72
N ARG A 74 -3.07 8.00 -8.31
CA ARG A 74 -3.26 8.40 -9.71
C ARG A 74 -2.93 7.27 -10.69
N TYR A 75 -1.79 6.61 -10.51
CA TYR A 75 -1.42 5.44 -11.32
C TYR A 75 -2.49 4.34 -11.24
N ARG A 76 -2.94 4.04 -10.02
CA ARG A 76 -3.99 3.05 -9.78
C ARG A 76 -5.30 3.44 -10.46
N ALA A 77 -5.71 4.71 -10.40
CA ALA A 77 -6.94 5.18 -11.02
C ALA A 77 -6.95 4.94 -12.54
N VAL A 78 -5.82 5.13 -13.21
CA VAL A 78 -5.65 4.82 -14.64
C VAL A 78 -5.76 3.31 -14.88
N LYS A 79 -5.03 2.51 -14.10
CA LYS A 79 -5.00 1.04 -14.22
C LYS A 79 -6.35 0.38 -13.94
N VAL A 80 -7.14 0.94 -13.03
CA VAL A 80 -8.48 0.45 -12.68
C VAL A 80 -9.54 0.90 -13.71
N ARG A 81 -9.23 1.76 -14.66
CA ARG A 81 -10.14 2.12 -15.77
C ARG A 81 -9.98 1.23 -17.00
N GLN A 82 -8.76 0.78 -17.30
CA GLN A 82 -8.46 -0.22 -18.35
C GLN A 82 -8.95 -1.62 -17.94
#